data_AF-A0A9E4FVV7-F1
#
_entry.id   AF-A0A9E4FVV7-F1
#
_cell.length_a   1.000
_cell.length_b   1.000
_cell.length_c   1.000
_cell.angle_alpha   90.00
_cell.angle_beta   90.00
_cell.angle_gamma   90.00
#
_symmetry.space_group_name_H-M   'P 1'
#
loop_
_entity.id
_entity.type
_entity.pdbx_description
1 polymer ?
#
loop_
_entity_poly.entity_id
_entity_poly.type
_entity_poly.pdbx_seq_one_letter_code
_entity_poly.pdbx_strand_id
1 'polypeptide(L)'
;MTSRNPQFDLGPVHELHAEAVGLPGQRYFRLRTEGDEASAFLWLEKEQLYELALAIKQMLKTQMREVPPGRTLNVGADHEFKVASLALGYDQEHDRYMLLANAVEDAAIALWAESGQLDRFADQALAVCAAGRPRCPLCRTPIDDGEEHVCPRSNGHHDVTP
;
A
#
# COMPACT_ATOMS: atom_id res chain seq x y z
N MET A 1 -7.06 3.13 -22.17
CA MET A 1 -5.92 3.05 -21.23
C MET A 1 -5.29 1.69 -21.44
N THR A 2 -4.21 1.64 -22.22
CA THR A 2 -3.54 0.41 -22.65
C THR A 2 -2.84 -0.21 -21.45
N SER A 3 -3.27 -1.40 -21.03
CA SER A 3 -2.57 -2.19 -20.03
C SER A 3 -1.20 -2.52 -20.60
N ARG A 4 -0.13 -1.96 -20.02
CA ARG A 4 1.25 -2.33 -20.37
C ARG A 4 1.49 -3.76 -19.90
N ASN A 5 2.27 -4.50 -20.68
CA ASN A 5 2.69 -5.85 -20.29
C ASN A 5 3.74 -5.71 -19.18
N PRO A 6 3.63 -6.43 -18.05
CA PRO A 6 4.65 -6.38 -17.00
C PRO A 6 6.00 -6.84 -17.53
N GLN A 7 7.05 -6.10 -17.21
CA GLN A 7 8.43 -6.48 -17.49
C GLN A 7 8.92 -7.57 -16.52
N PHE A 8 8.33 -7.61 -15.34
CA PHE A 8 8.67 -8.50 -14.23
C PHE A 8 7.39 -9.16 -13.71
N ASP A 9 7.39 -10.48 -13.61
CA ASP A 9 6.34 -11.24 -12.92
C ASP A 9 6.97 -11.88 -11.68
N LEU A 10 6.43 -11.58 -10.50
CA LEU A 10 6.86 -12.15 -9.22
C LEU A 10 6.25 -13.53 -8.96
N GLY A 11 5.25 -13.92 -9.76
CA GLY A 11 4.46 -15.10 -9.50
C GLY A 11 3.60 -14.97 -8.22
N PRO A 12 3.20 -16.10 -7.64
CA PRO A 12 2.44 -16.15 -6.40
C PRO A 12 3.25 -15.60 -5.23
N VAL A 13 2.64 -14.71 -4.45
CA VAL A 13 3.26 -14.14 -3.25
C VAL A 13 2.64 -14.76 -2.00
N HIS A 14 3.46 -15.00 -0.98
CA HIS A 14 3.02 -15.57 0.29
C HIS A 14 2.71 -14.47 1.31
N GLU A 15 3.43 -13.36 1.25
CA GLU A 15 3.19 -12.18 2.08
C GLU A 15 2.84 -10.95 1.23
N LEU A 16 1.87 -10.16 1.73
CA LEU A 16 1.44 -8.90 1.12
C LEU A 16 0.99 -7.92 2.22
N HIS A 17 1.76 -6.85 2.41
CA HIS A 17 1.59 -5.91 3.52
C HIS A 17 1.58 -4.46 3.08
N ALA A 18 0.69 -3.67 3.68
CA ALA A 18 0.66 -2.22 3.55
C ALA A 18 1.36 -1.57 4.75
N GLU A 19 2.36 -0.74 4.50
CA GLU A 19 3.16 -0.12 5.55
C GLU A 19 3.16 1.40 5.40
N ALA A 20 3.26 2.09 6.55
CA ALA A 20 3.65 3.49 6.60
C ALA A 20 4.97 3.62 7.33
N VAL A 21 5.94 4.27 6.68
CA VAL A 21 7.30 4.46 7.17
C VAL A 21 7.50 5.95 7.48
N GLY A 22 8.09 6.27 8.63
CA GLY A 22 8.38 7.65 9.05
C GLY A 22 7.37 8.22 10.06
N LEU A 23 7.59 9.49 10.43
CA LEU A 23 6.82 10.20 11.44
C LEU A 23 5.45 10.65 10.90
N PRO A 24 4.37 10.68 11.71
CA PRO A 24 3.10 11.28 11.31
C PRO A 24 3.25 12.67 10.69
N GLY A 25 2.68 12.85 9.50
CA GLY A 25 2.84 14.09 8.70
C GLY A 25 3.99 14.03 7.68
N GLN A 26 4.94 13.12 7.85
CA GLN A 26 6.05 12.84 6.91
C GLN A 26 6.12 11.33 6.60
N ARG A 27 4.96 10.67 6.52
CA ARG A 27 4.87 9.23 6.26
C ARG A 27 4.99 8.97 4.76
N TYR A 28 5.80 7.98 4.44
CA TYR A 28 5.85 7.33 3.13
C TYR A 28 5.07 6.03 3.20
N PHE A 29 4.31 5.72 2.17
CA PHE A 29 3.50 4.52 2.12
C PHE A 29 4.14 3.52 1.16
N ARG A 30 4.13 2.25 1.54
CA ARG A 30 4.63 1.19 0.67
C ARG A 30 3.80 -0.09 0.75
N LEU A 31 3.81 -0.83 -0.34
CA LEU A 31 3.38 -2.21 -0.41
C LEU A 31 4.63 -3.08 -0.40
N ARG A 32 4.75 -3.93 0.62
CA ARG A 32 5.77 -4.97 0.69
C ARG A 32 5.17 -6.29 0.28
N THR A 33 5.87 -7.03 -0.56
CA THR A 33 5.46 -8.36 -1.00
C THR A 33 6.65 -9.31 -1.01
N GLU A 34 6.39 -10.57 -0.69
CA GLU A 34 7.40 -11.62 -0.65
C GLU A 34 6.83 -12.90 -1.28
N GLY A 35 7.51 -13.41 -2.31
CA GLY A 35 7.23 -14.69 -2.96
C GLY A 35 8.45 -15.61 -2.88
N ASP A 36 8.33 -16.81 -3.45
CA ASP A 36 9.41 -17.82 -3.40
C ASP A 36 10.68 -17.38 -4.13
N GLU A 37 10.52 -16.60 -5.20
CA GLU A 37 11.61 -16.27 -6.13
C GLU A 37 12.01 -14.79 -6.13
N ALA A 38 11.21 -13.91 -5.53
CA ALA A 38 11.45 -12.47 -5.53
C ALA A 38 10.69 -11.76 -4.40
N SER A 39 11.23 -10.63 -3.96
CA SER A 39 10.56 -9.70 -3.05
C SER A 39 10.46 -8.31 -3.70
N ALA A 40 9.48 -7.51 -3.27
CA ALA A 40 9.41 -6.13 -3.71
C ALA A 40 8.92 -5.15 -2.65
N PHE A 41 9.50 -3.96 -2.70
CA PHE A 41 9.09 -2.75 -1.98
C PHE A 41 8.58 -1.72 -2.98
N LEU A 42 7.27 -1.60 -3.08
CA LEU A 42 6.63 -0.67 -3.99
C LEU A 42 6.25 0.58 -3.20
N TRP A 43 6.82 1.73 -3.52
CA TRP A 43 6.51 3.00 -2.85
C TRP A 43 5.30 3.67 -3.50
N LEU A 44 4.30 4.04 -2.70
CA LEU A 44 3.03 4.61 -3.15
C LEU A 44 2.78 5.97 -2.49
N GLU A 45 1.99 6.78 -3.17
CA GLU A 45 1.29 7.89 -2.54
C GLU A 45 0.15 7.37 -1.66
N LYS A 46 -0.24 8.16 -0.65
CA LYS A 46 -1.28 7.76 0.30
C LYS A 46 -2.60 7.47 -0.42
N GLU A 47 -2.95 8.32 -1.37
CA GLU A 47 -4.16 8.25 -2.18
C GLU A 47 -4.16 6.97 -3.03
N GLN A 48 -3.03 6.62 -3.65
CA GLN A 48 -2.89 5.39 -4.42
C GLN A 48 -3.09 4.13 -3.55
N LEU A 49 -2.49 4.09 -2.35
CA LEU A 49 -2.68 2.97 -1.42
C LEU A 49 -4.14 2.86 -0.96
N TYR A 50 -4.78 3.99 -0.68
CA TYR A 50 -6.18 4.04 -0.28
C TYR A 50 -7.13 3.58 -1.40
N GLU A 51 -6.92 4.08 -2.62
CA GLU A 51 -7.71 3.69 -3.80
C GLU A 51 -7.54 2.21 -4.14
N LEU A 52 -6.31 1.69 -4.06
CA LEU A 52 -6.03 0.26 -4.25
C LEU A 52 -6.83 -0.59 -3.26
N ALA A 53 -6.83 -0.22 -1.97
CA ALA A 53 -7.55 -0.95 -0.94
C ALA A 53 -9.07 -0.98 -1.20
N LEU A 54 -9.66 0.16 -1.60
CA LEU A 54 -11.07 0.23 -1.96
C LEU A 54 -11.39 -0.61 -3.21
N ALA A 55 -10.54 -0.54 -4.23
CA ALA A 55 -10.70 -1.31 -5.46
C ALA A 55 -10.64 -2.83 -5.18
N ILE A 56 -9.73 -3.28 -4.31
CA ILE A 56 -9.68 -4.67 -3.85
C ILE A 56 -10.99 -5.07 -3.16
N LYS A 57 -11.44 -4.30 -2.16
CA LYS A 57 -12.69 -4.62 -1.43
C LYS A 57 -13.91 -4.65 -2.37
N GLN A 58 -13.92 -3.83 -3.41
CA GLN A 58 -15.00 -3.84 -4.41
C GLN A 58 -14.90 -5.05 -5.36
N MET A 59 -13.69 -5.39 -5.80
CA MET A 59 -13.43 -6.53 -6.68
C MET A 59 -13.69 -7.87 -5.98
N LEU A 60 -13.37 -8.00 -4.69
CA LEU A 60 -13.69 -9.20 -3.91
C LEU A 60 -15.21 -9.39 -3.72
N LYS A 61 -15.99 -8.30 -3.78
CA LYS A 61 -17.48 -8.35 -3.75
C LYS A 61 -18.10 -8.63 -5.11
N THR A 62 -17.40 -8.27 -6.19
CA THR A 62 -17.89 -8.33 -7.56
C THR A 62 -16.90 -9.13 -8.39
N GLN A 63 -17.19 -10.39 -8.69
CA GLN A 63 -16.40 -11.16 -9.65
C GLN A 63 -16.52 -10.51 -11.03
N MET A 64 -15.54 -9.69 -11.45
CA MET A 64 -15.21 -9.46 -12.85
C MET A 64 -14.04 -8.49 -13.05
N ARG A 65 -12.96 -9.01 -13.64
CA ARG A 65 -12.20 -8.45 -14.79
C ARG A 65 -11.10 -9.44 -15.18
N GLU A 66 -11.06 -9.85 -16.45
CA GLU A 66 -10.00 -10.74 -16.96
C GLU A 66 -8.63 -10.05 -17.00
N VAL A 67 -7.61 -10.82 -16.63
CA VAL A 67 -6.20 -10.43 -16.62
C VAL A 67 -5.58 -10.74 -17.99
N PRO A 68 -4.85 -9.80 -18.62
CA PRO A 68 -3.96 -10.14 -19.73
C PRO A 68 -2.77 -10.98 -19.21
N PRO A 69 -2.34 -12.02 -19.93
CA PRO A 69 -1.27 -12.89 -19.45
C PRO A 69 0.04 -12.11 -19.29
N GLY A 70 0.54 -12.02 -18.05
CA GLY A 70 1.88 -11.54 -17.76
C GLY A 70 2.93 -12.52 -18.29
N ARG A 71 3.99 -12.01 -18.93
CA ARG A 71 5.15 -12.82 -19.29
C ARG A 71 6.42 -11.98 -19.18
N THR A 72 7.17 -12.25 -18.12
CA THR A 72 8.63 -12.49 -18.05
C THR A 72 8.96 -12.64 -16.56
N LEU A 73 9.29 -13.86 -16.12
CA LEU A 73 9.79 -14.10 -14.77
C LEU A 73 11.25 -13.65 -14.74
N ASN A 74 11.59 -12.65 -13.93
CA ASN A 74 12.98 -12.44 -13.54
C ASN A 74 13.11 -12.93 -12.11
N VAL A 75 13.70 -14.11 -12.00
CA VAL A 75 13.93 -14.84 -10.75
C VAL A 75 15.11 -14.21 -10.02
N GLY A 76 14.95 -13.86 -8.74
CA GLY A 76 16.07 -13.59 -7.82
C GLY A 76 16.50 -12.13 -7.65
N ALA A 77 15.65 -11.13 -7.92
CA ALA A 77 15.95 -9.74 -7.61
C ALA A 77 14.97 -9.15 -6.59
N ASP A 78 15.51 -8.47 -5.58
CA ASP A 78 14.72 -7.56 -4.74
C ASP A 78 14.39 -6.31 -5.55
N HIS A 79 13.12 -6.03 -5.75
CA HIS A 79 12.67 -4.88 -6.54
C HIS A 79 12.20 -3.74 -5.64
N GLU A 80 12.76 -2.53 -5.83
CA GLU A 80 12.33 -1.34 -5.09
C GLU A 80 12.14 -0.15 -6.05
N PHE A 81 10.91 0.39 -6.12
CA PHE A 81 10.63 1.57 -6.95
C PHE A 81 9.39 2.36 -6.54
N LYS A 82 9.27 3.60 -7.04
CA LYS A 82 8.06 4.42 -6.91
C LYS A 82 7.01 4.06 -7.96
N VAL A 83 5.79 3.78 -7.51
CA VAL A 83 4.65 3.40 -8.34
C VAL A 83 4.02 4.63 -9.01
N ALA A 84 3.87 4.57 -10.32
CA ALA A 84 3.13 5.53 -11.12
C ALA A 84 1.64 5.17 -11.20
N SER A 85 1.31 3.89 -11.38
CA SER A 85 -0.09 3.43 -11.47
C SER A 85 -0.24 1.95 -11.10
N LEU A 86 -1.44 1.59 -10.64
CA LEU A 86 -1.81 0.24 -10.23
C LEU A 86 -3.01 -0.24 -11.02
N ALA A 87 -3.03 -1.52 -11.36
CA ALA A 87 -4.19 -2.18 -11.95
C ALA A 87 -4.43 -3.52 -11.25
N LEU A 88 -5.70 -3.84 -11.03
CA LEU A 88 -6.13 -5.13 -10.51
C LEU A 88 -6.82 -5.92 -11.60
N GLY A 89 -6.64 -7.23 -11.57
CA GLY A 89 -7.44 -8.15 -12.34
C GLY A 89 -7.60 -9.49 -11.61
N TYR A 90 -8.45 -10.34 -12.18
CA TYR A 90 -8.72 -11.68 -11.72
C TYR A 90 -8.54 -12.68 -12.87
N ASP A 91 -7.82 -13.76 -12.60
CA ASP A 91 -7.67 -14.91 -13.49
C ASP A 91 -8.66 -16.00 -13.06
N GLN A 92 -9.64 -16.26 -13.93
CA GLN A 92 -10.68 -17.25 -13.70
C GLN A 92 -10.16 -18.69 -13.82
N GLU A 93 -9.15 -18.93 -14.65
CA GLU A 93 -8.63 -20.29 -14.89
C GLU A 93 -7.88 -20.81 -13.66
N HIS A 94 -7.17 -19.90 -12.97
CA HIS A 94 -6.33 -20.24 -11.83
C HIS A 94 -6.87 -19.74 -10.48
N ASP A 95 -8.07 -19.17 -10.43
CA ASP A 95 -8.74 -18.58 -9.24
C ASP A 95 -7.82 -17.67 -8.41
N ARG A 96 -7.13 -16.75 -9.10
CA ARG A 96 -6.11 -15.89 -8.49
C ARG A 96 -6.26 -14.46 -8.96
N TYR A 97 -5.87 -13.53 -8.09
CA TYR A 97 -5.91 -12.11 -8.38
C TYR A 97 -4.53 -11.60 -8.74
N MET A 98 -4.47 -10.79 -9.80
CA MET A 98 -3.24 -10.13 -10.23
C MET A 98 -3.27 -8.66 -9.81
N LEU A 99 -2.16 -8.20 -9.24
CA LEU A 99 -1.86 -6.78 -9.06
C LEU A 99 -0.70 -6.40 -9.98
N LEU A 100 -0.94 -5.46 -10.88
CA LEU A 100 0.05 -4.87 -11.76
C LEU A 100 0.44 -3.48 -11.24
N ALA A 101 1.72 -3.30 -10.93
CA ALA A 101 2.31 -2.03 -10.53
C ALA A 101 3.24 -1.51 -11.63
N ASN A 102 2.92 -0.35 -12.19
CA ASN A 102 3.80 0.35 -13.14
C ASN A 102 4.64 1.37 -12.38
N ALA A 103 5.96 1.35 -12.58
CA ALA A 103 6.90 2.30 -12.04
C ALA A 103 6.89 3.63 -12.81
N VAL A 104 7.41 4.69 -12.17
CA VAL A 104 7.66 5.98 -12.82
C VAL A 104 8.74 5.87 -13.91
N GLU A 105 9.74 5.02 -13.70
CA GLU A 105 10.92 4.87 -14.58
C GLU A 105 10.74 3.79 -15.65
N ASP A 106 9.52 3.62 -16.16
CA ASP A 106 9.20 2.71 -17.28
C ASP A 106 9.51 1.21 -17.00
N ALA A 107 9.30 0.78 -15.74
CA ALA A 107 9.28 -0.62 -15.32
C ALA A 107 7.85 -1.05 -14.92
N ALA A 108 7.56 -2.35 -14.95
CA ALA A 108 6.27 -2.86 -14.48
C ALA A 108 6.41 -4.25 -13.85
N ILE A 109 5.81 -4.42 -12.67
CA ILE A 109 5.77 -5.66 -11.89
C ILE A 109 4.33 -6.18 -11.81
N ALA A 110 4.13 -7.45 -12.09
CA ALA A 110 2.92 -8.20 -11.73
C ALA A 110 3.19 -9.12 -10.54
N LEU A 111 2.22 -9.24 -9.64
CA LEU A 111 2.21 -10.21 -8.56
C LEU A 111 0.83 -10.88 -8.46
N TRP A 112 0.81 -12.08 -7.91
CA TRP A 112 -0.40 -12.90 -7.81
C TRP A 112 -0.72 -13.25 -6.37
N ALA A 113 -1.96 -13.00 -5.95
CA ALA A 113 -2.40 -13.21 -4.58
C ALA A 113 -3.78 -13.88 -4.52
N GLU A 114 -4.03 -14.58 -3.43
CA GLU A 114 -5.33 -15.17 -3.12
C GLU A 114 -6.30 -14.12 -2.54
N SER A 115 -7.60 -14.40 -2.62
CA SER A 115 -8.66 -13.52 -2.09
C SER A 115 -8.43 -13.13 -0.63
N GLY A 116 -8.08 -14.11 0.22
CA GLY A 116 -7.84 -13.87 1.64
C GLY A 116 -6.62 -13.00 1.93
N GLN A 117 -5.57 -13.08 1.11
CA GLN A 117 -4.40 -12.20 1.24
C GLN A 117 -4.75 -10.77 0.85
N LEU A 118 -5.46 -10.58 -0.27
CA LEU A 118 -5.92 -9.27 -0.72
C LEU A 118 -6.88 -8.62 0.28
N ASP A 119 -7.81 -9.39 0.87
CA ASP A 119 -8.76 -8.86 1.83
C ASP A 119 -8.07 -8.30 3.08
N ARG A 120 -7.10 -9.06 3.62
CA ARG A 120 -6.26 -8.64 4.76
C ARG A 120 -5.40 -7.43 4.40
N PHE A 121 -4.75 -7.45 3.23
CA PHE A 121 -3.96 -6.32 2.75
C PHE A 121 -4.81 -5.05 2.65
N ALA A 122 -6.02 -5.15 2.10
CA ALA A 122 -6.91 -4.00 1.96
C ALA A 122 -7.37 -3.44 3.32
N ASP A 123 -7.70 -4.29 4.30
CA ASP A 123 -8.00 -3.81 5.66
C ASP A 123 -6.78 -3.12 6.30
N GLN A 124 -5.59 -3.72 6.16
CA GLN A 124 -4.35 -3.14 6.64
C GLN A 124 -4.07 -1.78 5.99
N ALA A 125 -4.22 -1.68 4.67
CA ALA A 125 -4.01 -0.45 3.91
C ALA A 125 -4.98 0.67 4.35
N LEU A 126 -6.27 0.36 4.53
CA LEU A 126 -7.25 1.31 5.02
C LEU A 126 -6.89 1.80 6.44
N ALA A 127 -6.50 0.89 7.32
CA ALA A 127 -6.08 1.24 8.68
C ALA A 127 -4.83 2.14 8.68
N VAL A 128 -3.83 1.80 7.87
CA VAL A 128 -2.58 2.56 7.71
C VAL A 128 -2.86 3.96 7.15
N CYS A 129 -3.72 4.08 6.14
CA CYS A 129 -4.13 5.38 5.59
C CYS A 129 -4.95 6.22 6.57
N ALA A 130 -5.77 5.58 7.42
CA ALA A 130 -6.60 6.24 8.43
C ALA A 130 -5.82 6.66 9.68
N ALA A 131 -4.63 6.09 9.92
CA ALA A 131 -3.74 6.44 11.03
C ALA A 131 -3.17 7.86 10.83
N GLY A 132 -3.97 8.88 11.17
CA GLY A 132 -3.57 10.28 11.21
C GLY A 132 -2.68 10.60 12.41
N ARG A 133 -2.28 11.87 12.53
CA ARG A 133 -1.63 12.39 13.73
C ARG A 133 -2.55 12.16 14.95
N PRO A 134 -2.02 11.70 16.10
CA PRO A 134 -2.80 11.60 17.33
C PRO A 134 -3.46 12.95 17.62
N ARG A 135 -4.75 12.96 17.96
CA ARG A 135 -5.46 14.21 18.30
C ARG A 135 -5.36 14.47 19.78
N CYS A 136 -5.09 15.71 20.15
CA CYS A 136 -5.09 16.12 21.55
C CYS A 136 -6.46 15.86 22.19
N PRO A 137 -6.55 15.17 23.35
CA PRO A 137 -7.83 14.86 23.99
C PRO A 137 -8.60 16.11 24.44
N LEU A 138 -7.91 17.25 24.63
CA LEU A 138 -8.50 18.50 25.12
C LEU A 138 -8.98 19.40 23.97
N CYS A 139 -8.08 19.79 23.04
CA CYS A 139 -8.40 20.72 21.95
C CYS A 139 -8.73 20.04 20.62
N ARG A 140 -8.54 18.72 20.49
CA ARG A 140 -8.77 17.91 19.27
C ARG A 140 -7.94 18.31 18.06
N THR A 141 -6.97 19.21 18.21
CA THR A 141 -5.99 19.50 17.16
C THR A 141 -5.04 18.31 17.01
N PRO A 142 -4.53 18.06 15.79
CA PRO A 142 -3.42 17.13 15.60
C PRO A 142 -2.24 17.49 16.51
N ILE A 143 -1.63 16.48 17.11
CA ILE A 143 -0.36 16.58 17.82
C ILE A 143 0.74 16.29 16.80
N ASP A 144 1.75 17.15 16.78
CA ASP A 144 2.98 16.91 16.03
C ASP A 144 3.89 16.01 16.86
N ASP A 145 4.32 14.89 16.26
CA ASP A 145 5.21 13.94 16.93
C ASP A 145 6.63 14.52 17.01
N GLY A 146 7.21 14.50 18.21
CA GLY A 146 8.56 15.01 18.48
C GLY A 146 8.62 16.44 19.01
N GLU A 147 7.50 17.17 19.02
CA GLU A 147 7.37 18.46 19.68
C GLU A 147 6.41 18.37 20.88
N GLU A 148 6.65 19.15 21.94
CA GLU A 148 5.70 19.23 23.06
C GLU A 148 4.43 19.94 22.59
N HIS A 149 3.30 19.20 22.52
CA HIS A 149 2.02 19.80 22.20
C HIS A 149 1.54 20.71 23.34
N VAL A 150 1.71 22.02 23.16
CA VAL A 150 1.16 23.04 24.05
C VAL A 150 -0.34 23.20 23.75
N CYS A 151 -1.19 22.62 24.59
CA CYS A 151 -2.63 22.64 24.37
C CYS A 151 -3.25 23.99 24.79
N PRO A 152 -3.92 24.75 23.90
CA PRO A 152 -4.55 26.02 24.27
C PRO A 152 -5.71 25.89 25.28
N ARG A 153 -6.23 24.66 25.47
CA ARG A 153 -7.30 24.35 26.44
C ARG A 153 -6.77 23.83 27.77
N SER A 154 -5.50 23.47 27.85
CA SER A 154 -4.81 23.39 29.12
C SER A 154 -4.64 24.85 29.57
N ASN A 155 -5.38 25.28 30.59
CA ASN A 155 -5.26 26.63 31.14
C ASN A 155 -3.83 26.86 31.68
N GLY A 156 -2.89 27.27 30.82
CA GLY A 156 -1.62 27.93 31.16
C GLY A 156 -0.62 27.22 32.09
N HIS A 157 -0.89 26.01 32.59
CA HIS A 157 0.02 25.28 33.48
C HIS A 157 0.94 24.35 32.68
N HIS A 158 1.93 24.94 31.99
CA HIS A 158 3.19 24.23 31.78
C HIS A 158 4.11 24.70 32.91
N ASP A 159 4.48 23.79 33.81
CA ASP A 159 5.55 24.05 34.75
C ASP A 159 6.83 24.25 33.93
N VAL A 160 7.19 25.50 33.68
CA VAL A 160 8.55 25.87 33.26
C VAL A 160 9.42 25.55 34.47
N THR A 161 9.90 24.32 34.57
CA THR A 161 10.93 23.99 35.55
C THR A 161 12.24 24.63 35.05
N PRO A 162 12.93 25.43 35.87
CA PRO A 162 14.07 26.25 35.46
C PRO A 162 15.30 25.44 35.06
#